data_AF-A0A2T4YDH2-F1
#
_entry.id   AF-A0A2T4YDH2-F1
#
_cell.length_a   1.000
_cell.length_b   1.000
_cell.length_c   1.000
_cell.angle_alpha   90.00
_cell.angle_beta   90.00
_cell.angle_gamma   90.00
#
_symmetry.space_group_name_H-M   'P 1'
#
loop_
_entity.id
_entity.type
_entity.pdbx_description
1 polymer ?
#
loop_
_entity_poly.entity_id
_entity_poly.type
_entity_poly.pdbx_seq_one_letter_code
_entity_poly.pdbx_strand_id
1 'polypeptide(L)'
;MVQRSKRSMSPGKAREMQTVTRDFHSTVRRWCGEIPISSQVYIALDVLNFALHLAHSQLNVAAGSNEPDKFHGLYRMDIDAGEE
;
A
#
# COMPACT_ATOMS: atom_id res chain seq x y z
N MET A 1 -13.26 23.01 -21.47
CA MET A 1 -13.49 22.44 -20.14
C MET A 1 -13.73 20.94 -20.31
N VAL A 2 -12.73 20.09 -20.05
CA VAL A 2 -12.87 18.63 -20.22
C VAL A 2 -13.72 18.10 -19.08
N GLN A 3 -14.93 17.61 -19.38
CA GLN A 3 -15.71 16.84 -18.41
C GLN A 3 -14.94 15.56 -18.10
N ARG A 4 -14.17 15.57 -17.03
CA ARG A 4 -13.55 14.38 -16.45
C ARG A 4 -14.72 13.51 -16.00
N SER A 5 -15.10 12.53 -16.82
CA SER A 5 -16.08 11.51 -16.44
C SER A 5 -15.70 11.06 -15.04
N LYS A 6 -16.61 11.24 -14.08
CA LYS A 6 -16.43 10.74 -12.71
C LYS A 6 -16.31 9.23 -12.89
N ARG A 7 -15.07 8.71 -12.96
CA ARG A 7 -14.79 7.28 -12.98
C ARG A 7 -15.23 6.76 -11.62
N SER A 8 -16.53 6.49 -11.47
CA SER A 8 -17.09 5.88 -10.29
C SER A 8 -16.63 4.43 -10.30
N MET A 9 -15.73 4.10 -9.39
CA MET A 9 -15.30 2.73 -9.16
C MET A 9 -16.39 2.03 -8.35
N SER A 10 -16.88 0.88 -8.84
CA SER A 10 -17.82 0.08 -8.06
C SER A 10 -17.11 -0.53 -6.84
N PRO A 11 -17.82 -0.73 -5.71
CA PRO A 11 -17.22 -1.36 -4.54
C PRO A 11 -16.64 -2.76 -4.83
N GLY A 12 -17.28 -3.53 -5.70
CA GLY A 12 -16.76 -4.83 -6.15
C GLY A 12 -15.42 -4.69 -6.89
N LYS A 13 -15.29 -3.69 -7.76
CA LYS A 13 -14.03 -3.44 -8.47
C LYS A 13 -12.92 -2.98 -7.52
N ALA A 14 -13.26 -2.17 -6.52
CA ALA A 14 -12.31 -1.77 -5.48
C ALA A 14 -11.77 -2.97 -4.70
N ARG A 15 -12.60 -3.96 -4.37
CA ARG A 15 -12.17 -5.21 -3.69
C ARG A 15 -11.26 -6.08 -4.56
N GLU A 16 -11.58 -6.22 -5.85
CA GLU A 16 -10.70 -6.90 -6.80
C GLU A 16 -9.33 -6.23 -6.85
N MET A 17 -9.31 -4.90 -6.99
CA MET A 17 -8.06 -4.13 -7.02
C MET A 17 -7.30 -4.24 -5.70
N GLN A 18 -8.00 -4.22 -4.56
CA GLN A 18 -7.40 -4.39 -3.23
C GLN A 18 -6.66 -5.72 -3.12
N THR A 19 -7.27 -6.80 -3.61
CA THR A 19 -6.67 -8.15 -3.59
C THR A 19 -5.39 -8.17 -4.41
N VAL A 20 -5.43 -7.63 -5.63
CA VAL A 20 -4.25 -7.53 -6.51
C VAL A 20 -3.16 -6.67 -5.89
N THR A 21 -3.51 -5.52 -5.30
CA THR A 21 -2.56 -4.62 -4.64
C THR A 21 -1.89 -5.29 -3.43
N ARG A 22 -2.65 -6.03 -2.63
CA ARG A 22 -2.12 -6.77 -1.46
C ARG A 22 -1.15 -7.86 -1.89
N ASP A 23 -1.50 -8.63 -2.92
CA ASP A 23 -0.65 -9.72 -3.39
C ASP A 23 0.66 -9.16 -3.98
N PHE A 24 0.58 -8.08 -4.77
CA PHE A 24 1.77 -7.40 -5.29
C PHE A 24 2.63 -6.75 -4.19
N HIS A 25 2.02 -6.14 -3.18
CA HIS A 25 2.74 -5.61 -2.01
C HIS A 25 3.54 -6.71 -1.30
N SER A 26 2.98 -7.92 -1.19
CA SER A 26 3.66 -9.07 -0.59
C SER A 26 4.88 -9.49 -1.42
N THR A 27 4.78 -9.44 -2.75
CA THR A 27 5.90 -9.66 -3.66
C THR A 27 6.99 -8.59 -3.53
N VAL A 28 6.63 -7.31 -3.50
CA VAL A 28 7.57 -6.20 -3.35
C VAL A 28 8.33 -6.31 -2.02
N ARG A 29 7.63 -6.61 -0.92
CA ARG A 29 8.26 -6.81 0.39
C ARG A 29 9.26 -7.96 0.39
N ARG A 30 8.97 -9.05 -0.32
CA ARG A 30 9.92 -10.16 -0.49
C ARG A 30 11.18 -9.70 -1.23
N TRP A 31 11.04 -8.95 -2.32
CA TRP A 31 12.18 -8.40 -3.05
C TRP A 31 13.03 -7.46 -2.19
N CYS A 32 12.42 -6.62 -1.35
CA CYS A 32 13.16 -5.80 -0.39
C CYS A 32 14.04 -6.63 0.56
N GLY A 33 13.60 -7.84 0.92
CA GLY A 33 14.37 -8.75 1.77
C GLY A 33 15.55 -9.46 1.07
N GLU A 34 15.57 -9.47 -0.26
CA GLU A 34 16.63 -10.09 -1.07
C GLU A 34 17.70 -9.06 -1.51
N ILE A 35 17.45 -7.77 -1.32
CA ILE A 35 18.28 -6.69 -1.85
C ILE A 35 19.04 -5.96 -0.72
N PRO A 36 20.32 -5.59 -0.91
CA PRO A 36 21.06 -4.81 0.07
C PRO A 36 20.40 -3.45 0.35
N ILE A 37 20.25 -3.12 1.64
CA ILE A 37 19.59 -1.89 2.13
C ILE A 37 20.24 -0.62 1.56
N SER A 38 21.55 -0.61 1.35
CA SER A 38 22.28 0.54 0.81
C SER A 38 22.15 0.73 -0.70
N SER A 39 21.44 -0.16 -1.40
CA SER A 39 21.27 -0.07 -2.85
C SER A 39 20.15 0.91 -3.23
N GLN A 40 20.32 1.59 -4.35
CA GLN A 40 19.27 2.42 -4.93
C GLN A 40 18.00 1.63 -5.26
N VAL A 41 18.15 0.33 -5.56
CA VAL A 41 17.03 -0.58 -5.85
C VAL A 41 16.20 -0.80 -4.59
N TYR A 42 16.82 -0.98 -3.42
CA TYR A 42 16.11 -1.11 -2.15
C TYR A 42 15.28 0.15 -1.86
N ILE A 43 15.87 1.33 -1.99
CA ILE A 43 15.18 2.61 -1.76
C ILE A 43 13.96 2.75 -2.69
N ALA A 44 14.12 2.41 -3.98
CA ALA A 44 13.02 2.46 -4.93
C ALA A 44 11.88 1.48 -4.57
N LEU A 45 12.23 0.27 -4.13
CA LEU A 45 11.25 -0.72 -3.71
C LEU A 45 10.57 -0.35 -2.39
N ASP A 46 11.27 0.29 -1.46
CA ASP A 46 10.69 0.77 -0.21
C ASP A 46 9.65 1.88 -0.45
N VAL A 47 9.98 2.84 -1.33
CA VAL A 47 9.01 3.86 -1.78
C VAL A 47 7.81 3.23 -2.48
N LEU A 48 8.03 2.22 -3.33
CA LEU A 48 6.93 1.49 -3.98
C LEU A 48 6.06 0.76 -2.94
N ASN A 49 6.68 0.15 -1.92
CA ASN A 49 6.00 -0.54 -0.85
C ASN A 49 5.07 0.41 -0.07
N PHE A 50 5.56 1.61 0.27
CA PHE A 50 4.75 2.68 0.86
C PHE A 50 3.58 3.10 -0.04
N ALA A 51 3.83 3.31 -1.33
CA ALA A 51 2.78 3.69 -2.28
C ALA A 51 1.70 2.61 -2.43
N LEU A 52 2.07 1.34 -2.44
CA LEU A 52 1.13 0.21 -2.48
C LEU A 52 0.29 0.12 -1.20
N HIS A 53 0.90 0.39 -0.04
CA HIS A 53 0.17 0.46 1.22
C HIS A 53 -0.88 1.58 1.21
N LEU A 54 -0.49 2.79 0.76
CA LEU A 54 -1.42 3.90 0.59
C LEU A 54 -2.56 3.55 -0.38
N ALA A 55 -2.24 2.95 -1.53
CA ALA A 55 -3.23 2.52 -2.50
C ALA A 55 -4.23 1.50 -1.92
N HIS A 56 -3.73 0.53 -1.15
CA HIS A 56 -4.56 -0.46 -0.46
C HIS A 56 -5.52 0.19 0.54
N SER A 57 -5.04 1.14 1.34
CA SER A 57 -5.88 1.90 2.28
C SER A 57 -7.00 2.68 1.57
N GLN A 58 -6.68 3.37 0.46
CA GLN A 58 -7.68 4.10 -0.33
C GLN A 58 -8.69 3.18 -1.01
N LEU A 59 -8.25 2.01 -1.47
CA LEU A 59 -9.14 0.99 -2.05
C LEU A 59 -10.09 0.39 -0.99
N ASN A 60 -9.62 0.22 0.25
CA ASN A 60 -10.44 -0.23 1.36
C ASN A 60 -11.58 0.78 1.66
N VAL A 61 -11.25 2.08 1.68
CA VAL A 61 -12.25 3.16 1.82
C VAL A 61 -13.25 3.13 0.65
N ALA A 62 -12.76 2.99 -0.58
CA ALA A 62 -13.61 2.93 -1.77
C ALA A 62 -14.49 1.67 -1.85
N ALA A 63 -14.07 0.56 -1.24
CA ALA A 63 -14.82 -0.68 -1.15
C ALA A 63 -15.96 -0.63 -0.10
N GLY A 64 -16.03 0.43 0.71
CA GLY A 64 -17.01 0.57 1.79
C GLY A 64 -16.81 -0.42 2.92
N SER A 65 -15.62 -1.03 3.05
CA SER A 65 -15.26 -1.89 4.16
C SER A 65 -14.70 -1.07 5.31
N ASN A 66 -15.39 -1.10 6.46
CA ASN A 66 -14.88 -0.59 7.74
C ASN A 66 -13.82 -1.51 8.37
N GLU A 67 -13.22 -2.42 7.60
CA GLU A 67 -12.23 -3.33 8.15
C GLU A 67 -10.95 -2.52 8.42
N PRO A 68 -10.54 -2.34 9.69
CA PRO A 68 -9.36 -1.56 10.00
C PRO A 68 -8.16 -2.20 9.32
N ASP A 69 -7.36 -1.38 8.64
CA ASP A 69 -6.15 -1.82 7.99
C ASP A 69 -5.21 -2.39 9.06
N LYS A 70 -5.16 -3.73 9.18
CA LYS A 70 -4.37 -4.44 10.20
C LYS A 70 -2.87 -4.16 10.09
N PHE A 71 -2.44 -3.51 9.00
CA PHE A 71 -1.06 -3.11 8.75
C PHE A 71 -0.69 -1.75 9.32
N HIS A 72 -1.66 -0.92 9.72
CA HIS A 72 -1.37 0.38 10.33
C HIS A 72 -0.59 0.25 11.67
N GLY A 73 -0.71 -0.91 12.33
CA GLY A 73 0.04 -1.22 13.55
C GLY A 73 1.51 -1.62 13.33
N LEU A 74 1.89 -2.03 12.11
CA LEU A 74 3.27 -2.49 11.84
C LEU A 74 4.24 -1.31 11.62
N TYR A 75 3.81 -0.26 10.93
CA TYR A 75 4.67 0.90 10.63
C TYR A 75 4.72 1.95 11.75
N ARG A 76 3.86 1.84 12.77
CA ARG A 76 3.94 2.72 13.97
C ARG A 76 5.06 2.29 14.92
N MET A 77 5.44 1.01 14.90
CA MET A 77 6.49 0.45 15.77
C MET A 77 7.89 0.91 15.36
N ASP A 78 8.10 1.26 14.08
CA ASP A 78 9.43 1.67 13.59
C ASP A 78 9.73 3.17 13.84
N ILE A 79 8.73 3.98 14.23
CA ILE A 79 8.93 5.40 14.55
C ILE A 79 9.14 5.66 16.05
N ASP A 80 8.60 4.82 16.94
CA ASP A 80 8.75 4.98 18.40
C ASP A 80 10.02 4.31 18.98
N ALA A 81 10.86 3.68 18.16
CA ALA A 81 12.13 3.07 18.62
C ALA A 81 13.32 4.07 18.65
N GLY A 82 13.03 5.37 18.65
CA GLY A 82 14.02 6.44 18.46
C GLY A 82 13.80 7.69 19.31
N GLU A 83 13.13 7.61 20.47
CA GLU A 83 13.23 8.65 21.50
C GLU A 83 13.88 8.07 22.77
N GLU A 84 14.85 8.83 23.26
CA GLU A 84 15.88 8.57 24.30
C GLU A 84 15.41 7.97 25.63
#